data_AF-V6H8S1-F1
#
_entry.id   AF-V6H8S1-F1
#
_cell.length_a   1.000
_cell.length_b   1.000
_cell.length_c   1.000
_cell.angle_alpha   90.00
_cell.angle_beta   90.00
_cell.angle_gamma   90.00
#
_symmetry.space_group_name_H-M   'P 1'
#
loop_
_entity.id
_entity.type
_entity.pdbx_description
1 polymer ?
#
loop_
_entity_poly.entity_id
_entity_poly.type
_entity_poly.pdbx_seq_one_letter_code
_entity_poly.pdbx_strand_id
1 'polypeptide(L)'
;MEEKNHLEKGLGPWLLWGLGVGYVISGMYFGWNLGLPIGGTFGLGIATCIAVILYVTFTFSYAELACMIPKAGGAFDYAREASGNRWESVEKVSEVSRYFSRNWDHYV
;
A
#
# COMPACT_ATOMS: atom_id res chain seq x y z
N MET A 1 1.49 35.45 10.59
CA MET A 1 0.99 34.96 9.28
C MET A 1 0.95 33.45 9.41
N GLU A 2 -0.21 32.91 9.78
CA GLU A 2 -0.39 31.48 10.03
C GLU A 2 -0.77 30.85 8.68
N GLU A 3 0.25 30.45 7.91
CA GLU A 3 0.09 29.80 6.62
C GLU A 3 -0.40 28.37 6.85
N LYS A 4 -1.72 28.21 6.89
CA LYS A 4 -2.38 26.92 6.88
C LYS A 4 -2.16 26.32 5.49
N ASN A 5 -1.13 25.49 5.37
CA ASN A 5 -0.90 24.59 4.25
C ASN A 5 -2.11 23.65 4.13
N HIS A 6 -3.20 24.14 3.55
CA HIS A 6 -4.36 23.37 3.19
C HIS A 6 -3.92 22.54 1.99
N LEU A 7 -3.43 21.33 2.27
CA LEU A 7 -3.22 20.31 1.25
C LEU A 7 -4.49 20.25 0.42
N GLU A 8 -4.40 20.64 -0.86
CA GLU A 8 -5.53 20.49 -1.77
C GLU A 8 -5.97 19.03 -1.69
N LYS A 9 -7.24 18.81 -1.30
CA LYS A 9 -7.84 17.47 -1.22
C LYS A 9 -8.00 16.93 -2.64
N GLY A 10 -6.88 16.59 -3.29
CA GLY A 10 -6.79 16.32 -4.71
C GLY A 10 -7.31 14.95 -5.12
N LEU A 11 -7.57 14.06 -4.17
CA LEU A 11 -8.06 12.73 -4.45
C LEU A 11 -9.52 12.60 -4.04
N GLY A 12 -10.41 12.88 -5.00
CA GLY A 12 -11.82 12.55 -4.87
C GLY A 12 -12.03 11.03 -4.70
N PRO A 13 -13.16 10.61 -4.12
CA PRO A 13 -13.47 9.19 -3.88
C PRO A 13 -13.35 8.31 -5.13
N TRP A 14 -13.71 8.88 -6.29
CA TRP A 14 -13.61 8.22 -7.60
C TRP A 14 -12.17 7.94 -8.04
N LEU A 15 -11.25 8.88 -7.77
CA LEU A 15 -9.84 8.70 -8.14
C LEU A 15 -9.18 7.67 -7.22
N LEU A 16 -9.49 7.68 -5.92
CA LEU A 16 -9.03 6.67 -4.97
C LEU A 16 -9.53 5.27 -5.33
N TRP A 17 -10.81 5.16 -5.70
CA TRP A 17 -11.40 3.92 -6.17
C TRP A 17 -10.73 3.43 -7.46
N GLY A 18 -10.53 4.33 -8.44
CA GLY A 18 -9.82 4.02 -9.69
C GLY A 18 -8.37 3.58 -9.48
N LEU A 19 -7.64 4.21 -8.55
CA LEU A 19 -6.28 3.83 -8.17
C LEU A 19 -6.23 2.42 -7.58
N GLY A 20 -7.16 2.11 -6.66
CA GLY A 20 -7.24 0.78 -6.05
C GLY A 20 -7.60 -0.30 -7.07
N VAL A 21 -8.64 -0.08 -7.87
CA VAL A 21 -9.11 -1.04 -8.87
C VAL A 21 -8.07 -1.26 -9.97
N GLY A 22 -7.45 -0.19 -10.47
CA GLY A 22 -6.40 -0.29 -11.49
C GLY A 22 -5.18 -1.06 -11.02
N TYR A 23 -4.76 -0.86 -9.76
CA TYR A 23 -3.65 -1.61 -9.17
C TYR A 23 -3.95 -3.12 -9.08
N VAL A 24 -5.15 -3.49 -8.63
CA VAL A 24 -5.55 -4.90 -8.48
C VAL A 24 -5.68 -5.59 -9.85
N ILE A 25 -6.39 -4.96 -10.80
CA ILE A 25 -6.63 -5.55 -12.13
C ILE A 25 -5.30 -5.75 -12.87
N SER A 26 -4.38 -4.78 -12.77
CA SER A 26 -3.05 -4.88 -13.38
C SER A 26 -2.31 -6.12 -12.84
N GLY A 27 -2.25 -6.29 -11.52
CA GLY A 27 -1.58 -7.44 -10.90
C GLY A 27 -2.21 -8.78 -11.27
N MET A 28 -3.55 -8.85 -11.33
CA MET A 28 -4.25 -10.06 -11.77
C MET A 28 -3.89 -10.38 -13.22
N TYR A 29 -3.93 -9.40 -14.13
CA TYR A 29 -3.62 -9.62 -15.55
C TYR A 29 -2.21 -10.20 -15.76
N PHE A 30 -1.21 -9.68 -15.02
CA PHE A 30 0.13 -10.27 -15.00
C PHE A 30 0.14 -11.71 -14.47
N GLY A 31 -0.62 -11.99 -13.41
CA GLY A 31 -0.74 -13.32 -12.83
C GLY A 31 -1.32 -14.35 -13.79
N TRP A 32 -2.36 -14.01 -14.56
CA TRP A 32 -2.94 -14.91 -15.56
C TRP A 32 -2.08 -15.04 -16.81
N ASN A 33 -1.49 -13.93 -17.30
CA ASN A 33 -0.70 -13.93 -18.53
C ASN A 33 0.63 -14.70 -18.39
N LEU A 34 1.28 -14.60 -17.22
CA LEU A 34 2.51 -15.35 -16.91
C LEU A 34 2.24 -16.71 -16.25
N GLY A 35 1.14 -16.84 -15.50
CA GLY A 35 0.83 -18.05 -14.73
C GLY A 35 0.20 -19.17 -15.55
N LEU A 36 -0.60 -18.87 -16.58
CA LEU A 36 -1.17 -19.90 -17.47
C LEU A 36 -0.11 -20.69 -18.27
N PRO A 37 0.93 -20.07 -18.88
CA PRO A 37 1.94 -20.83 -19.61
C PRO A 37 2.86 -21.67 -18.70
N ILE A 38 3.04 -21.28 -17.44
CA ILE A 38 4.01 -21.92 -16.53
C ILE A 38 3.34 -22.90 -15.55
N GLY A 39 2.18 -22.53 -14.99
CA GLY A 39 1.47 -23.31 -13.97
C GLY A 39 0.30 -24.14 -14.47
N GLY A 40 -0.13 -23.94 -15.73
CA GLY A 40 -1.35 -24.55 -16.27
C GLY A 40 -2.62 -24.15 -15.50
N THR A 41 -3.79 -24.56 -16.01
CA THR A 41 -5.09 -24.17 -15.42
C THR A 41 -5.27 -24.69 -13.99
N PHE A 42 -4.76 -25.89 -13.69
CA PHE A 42 -4.90 -26.51 -12.37
C PHE A 42 -3.96 -25.90 -11.33
N GLY A 43 -2.71 -25.63 -11.69
CA GLY A 43 -1.74 -24.98 -10.80
C GLY A 43 -2.15 -23.55 -10.46
N LEU A 44 -2.72 -22.82 -11.43
CA LEU A 44 -3.21 -21.48 -11.21
C LEU A 44 -4.48 -21.44 -10.34
N GLY A 45 -5.34 -22.47 -10.42
CA GLY A 45 -6.49 -22.64 -9.52
C GLY A 45 -6.06 -22.82 -8.06
N ILE A 46 -5.10 -23.72 -7.80
CA ILE A 46 -4.56 -23.93 -6.44
C ILE A 46 -3.85 -22.68 -5.93
N ALA A 47 -3.01 -22.05 -6.76
CA ALA A 47 -2.32 -20.81 -6.40
C ALA A 47 -3.32 -19.70 -6.01
N THR A 48 -4.43 -19.59 -6.76
CA THR A 48 -5.51 -18.64 -6.46
C THR A 48 -6.21 -18.99 -5.14
N CYS A 49 -6.51 -20.26 -4.86
CA CYS A 49 -7.10 -20.68 -3.59
C CYS A 49 -6.20 -20.33 -2.39
N ILE A 50 -4.90 -20.58 -2.49
CA ILE A 50 -3.93 -20.22 -1.44
C ILE A 50 -3.85 -18.69 -1.28
N ALA A 51 -3.80 -17.95 -2.39
CA ALA A 51 -3.81 -16.50 -2.37
C ALA A 51 -5.08 -15.93 -1.71
N VAL A 52 -6.26 -16.52 -1.94
CA VAL A 52 -7.52 -16.14 -1.29
C VAL A 52 -7.45 -16.35 0.22
N ILE A 53 -6.96 -17.50 0.69
CA ILE A 53 -6.84 -17.79 2.12
C ILE A 53 -5.88 -16.81 2.80
N LEU A 54 -4.71 -16.59 2.19
CA LEU A 54 -3.74 -15.60 2.68
C LEU A 54 -4.33 -14.19 2.69
N TYR A 55 -5.04 -13.81 1.62
CA TYR A 55 -5.67 -12.50 1.51
C TYR A 55 -6.72 -12.28 2.61
N VAL A 56 -7.62 -13.23 2.83
CA VAL A 56 -8.64 -13.13 3.89
C VAL A 56 -8.00 -13.03 5.27
N THR A 57 -6.99 -13.87 5.55
CA THR A 57 -6.29 -13.85 6.83
C THR A 57 -5.57 -12.51 7.05
N PHE A 58 -4.93 -11.99 6.00
CA PHE A 58 -4.24 -10.71 6.03
C PHE A 58 -5.21 -9.54 6.21
N THR A 59 -6.35 -9.53 5.50
CA THR A 59 -7.40 -8.52 5.64
C THR A 59 -7.95 -8.48 7.06
N PHE A 60 -8.16 -9.65 7.69
CA PHE A 60 -8.64 -9.71 9.08
C PHE A 60 -7.61 -9.13 10.06
N SER A 61 -6.33 -9.50 9.90
CA SER A 61 -5.24 -8.92 10.70
C SER A 61 -5.13 -7.40 10.53
N TYR A 62 -5.27 -6.90 9.30
CA TYR A 62 -5.24 -5.47 9.00
C TYR A 62 -6.45 -4.72 9.56
N ALA A 63 -7.64 -5.35 9.57
CA ALA A 63 -8.84 -4.78 10.16
C ALA A 63 -8.68 -4.58 11.68
N GLU A 64 -8.12 -5.57 12.38
CA GLU A 64 -7.85 -5.49 13.82
C GLU A 64 -6.85 -4.35 14.14
N LEU A 65 -5.78 -4.23 13.34
CA LEU A 65 -4.81 -3.14 13.45
C LEU A 65 -5.43 -1.76 13.18
N ALA A 66 -6.31 -1.67 12.19
CA ALA A 66 -7.00 -0.44 11.84
C ALA A 66 -7.99 0.02 12.92
N CYS A 67 -8.62 -0.92 13.64
CA CYS A 67 -9.45 -0.61 14.80
C CYS A 67 -8.63 -0.17 16.02
N MET A 68 -7.40 -0.67 16.21
CA MET A 68 -6.54 -0.29 17.34
C MET A 68 -5.87 1.08 17.19
N ILE A 69 -5.59 1.52 15.96
CA ILE A 69 -4.86 2.78 15.70
C ILE A 69 -5.67 3.62 14.69
N PRO A 70 -6.54 4.56 15.16
CA PRO A 70 -7.36 5.41 14.30
C PRO A 70 -6.53 6.58 13.73
N LYS A 71 -5.44 6.27 13.01
CA LYS A 71 -4.60 7.25 12.30
C LYS A 71 -4.68 7.00 10.79
N ALA A 72 -4.85 8.06 10.00
CA ALA A 72 -5.05 8.01 8.55
C ALA A 72 -3.74 7.81 7.74
N GLY A 73 -2.75 7.12 8.30
CA GLY A 73 -1.42 6.94 7.70
C GLY A 73 -1.17 5.57 7.03
N GLY A 74 -2.15 4.66 7.10
CA GLY A 74 -2.06 3.34 6.48
C GLY A 74 -0.97 2.44 7.08
N ALA A 75 -0.53 1.43 6.33
CA ALA A 75 0.43 0.43 6.79
C ALA A 75 1.78 1.00 7.27
N PHE A 76 2.17 2.18 6.78
CA PHE A 76 3.44 2.84 7.16
C PHE A 76 3.36 3.46 8.57
N ASP A 77 2.21 4.02 8.95
CA ASP A 77 1.96 4.49 10.31
C ASP A 77 1.85 3.32 11.31
N TYR A 78 1.22 2.20 10.91
CA TYR A 78 1.20 0.98 11.76
C TYR A 78 2.61 0.42 11.95
N ALA A 79 3.43 0.38 10.89
CA ALA A 79 4.82 -0.03 10.99
C ALA A 79 5.60 0.91 11.92
N ARG A 80 5.36 2.23 11.88
CA ARG A 80 6.02 3.22 12.74
C ARG A 80 5.60 3.13 14.21
N GLU A 81 4.33 2.87 14.48
CA GLU A 81 3.82 2.70 15.85
C GLU A 81 4.26 1.35 16.45
N ALA A 82 4.30 0.28 15.65
CA ALA A 82 4.81 -1.03 16.06
C ALA A 82 6.34 -1.04 16.21
N SER A 83 7.04 -0.15 15.49
CA SER A 83 8.50 -0.01 15.55
C SER A 83 8.95 0.99 16.61
N GLY A 84 8.68 0.71 17.89
CA GLY A 84 9.33 1.42 18.99
C GLY A 84 10.86 1.34 18.85
N ASN A 85 11.55 2.48 18.78
CA ASN A 85 13.00 2.78 18.93
C ASN A 85 14.09 1.77 18.46
N ARG A 86 13.75 0.72 17.71
CA ARG A 86 14.67 -0.40 17.41
C ARG A 86 15.18 -0.44 15.98
N TRP A 87 14.65 0.41 15.09
CA TRP A 87 14.94 0.37 13.67
C TRP A 87 15.38 1.74 13.12
N GLU A 88 16.66 2.10 13.31
CA GLU A 88 17.29 3.24 12.63
C GLU A 88 17.26 3.14 11.08
N SER A 89 17.03 1.94 10.53
CA SER A 89 16.92 1.72 9.08
C SER A 89 15.62 2.26 8.46
N VAL A 90 14.51 2.29 9.20
CA VAL A 90 13.26 2.90 8.68
C VAL A 90 13.32 4.42 8.71
N GLU A 91 14.12 4.98 9.61
CA GLU A 91 14.35 6.42 9.69
C GLU A 91 15.10 6.93 8.45
N LYS A 92 16.12 6.20 7.98
CA LYS A 92 16.83 6.51 6.72
C LYS A 92 15.92 6.46 5.49
N VAL A 93 14.98 5.51 5.43
CA VAL A 93 13.98 5.45 4.34
C VAL A 93 13.02 6.66 4.41
N SER A 94 12.64 7.07 5.63
CA SER A 94 11.82 8.28 5.82
C SER A 94 12.56 9.57 5.44
N GLU A 95 13.89 9.58 5.55
CA GLU A 95 14.73 10.73 5.18
C GLU A 95 14.85 10.85 3.67
N VAL A 96 14.98 9.74 2.95
CA VAL A 96 14.94 9.71 1.46
C VAL A 96 13.60 10.22 0.94
N SER A 97 12.48 9.80 1.56
CA SER A 97 11.15 10.30 1.19
C SER A 97 11.01 11.80 1.46
N ARG A 98 11.51 12.29 2.60
CA ARG A 98 11.53 13.73 2.91
C ARG A 98 12.44 14.52 1.96
N TYR A 99 13.59 13.97 1.58
CA TYR A 99 14.52 14.60 0.64
C TYR A 99 13.87 14.76 -0.74
N PHE A 100 13.21 13.71 -1.21
CA PHE A 100 12.50 13.73 -2.48
C PHE A 100 11.34 14.74 -2.49
N SER A 101 10.55 14.79 -1.41
CA SER A 101 9.49 15.79 -1.26
C SER A 101 10.00 17.22 -1.22
N ARG A 102 11.18 17.46 -0.60
CA ARG A 102 11.77 18.80 -0.50
C ARG A 102 12.38 19.29 -1.81
N ASN A 103 12.73 18.36 -2.70
CA ASN A 103 13.38 18.66 -3.97
C ASN A 103 12.39 18.63 -5.15
N TRP A 104 11.14 18.19 -4.94
CA TRP A 104 10.14 18.03 -5.99
C TRP A 104 9.81 19.34 -6.72
N ASP A 105 9.76 20.47 -6.02
CA ASP A 105 9.61 21.83 -6.58
C ASP A 105 10.76 22.28 -7.50
N HIS A 106 11.90 21.57 -7.48
CA HIS A 106 13.02 21.88 -8.38
C HIS A 106 12.99 21.07 -9.68
N TYR A 107 12.18 20.01 -9.77
CA TYR A 107 12.11 19.12 -10.94
C TYR A 107 10.76 19.17 -11.67
N VAL A 108 9.75 19.83 -11.11
CA VAL A 108 8.46 20.15 -11.72
C VAL A 108 8.37 21.66 -11.91
#